data_AF-A0A920VVU6-F1
#
_entry.id   AF-A0A920VVU6-F1
#
_cell.length_a   1.000
_cell.length_b   1.000
_cell.length_c   1.000
_cell.angle_alpha   90.00
_cell.angle_beta   90.00
_cell.angle_gamma   90.00
#
_symmetry.space_group_name_H-M   'P 1'
#
loop_
_entity.id
_entity.type
_entity.pdbx_description
1 polymer ?
#
loop_
_entity_poly.entity_id
_entity_poly.type
_entity_poly.pdbx_seq_one_letter_code
_entity_poly.pdbx_strand_id
1 'polypeptide(L)'
;MHRPEWAMLLDLPTVTPILNAIFDSSEYIARGGGGDFCLPGTTEYQHLHSDMGDRRTFGSFHDDRGKLTVRDLPCPYVCFNFLMVDFTKINGPTRQIPGTQNSLDKIPKVHEEPEWMKLSTVCPAPAGSVLIRDVKSLARWYSQLVKRSQSYS
;
A
#
# COMPACT_ATOMS: atom_id res chain seq x y z
N MET A 1 5.53 -11.42 16.51
CA MET A 1 4.51 -12.12 15.70
C MET A 1 4.06 -13.36 16.47
N HIS A 2 2.76 -13.59 16.70
CA HIS A 2 2.32 -14.69 17.58
C HIS A 2 1.70 -15.89 16.83
N ARG A 3 1.35 -15.72 15.54
CA ARG A 3 0.86 -16.80 14.69
C ARG A 3 2.04 -17.42 13.92
N PRO A 4 2.28 -18.75 14.02
CA PRO A 4 3.37 -19.41 13.32
C PRO A 4 3.35 -19.17 11.81
N GLU A 5 2.17 -19.20 11.19
CA GLU A 5 1.98 -19.02 9.75
C GLU A 5 2.42 -17.61 9.30
N TRP A 6 2.28 -16.62 10.18
CA TRP A 6 2.69 -15.24 9.90
C TRP A 6 4.18 -15.04 10.19
N ALA A 7 4.72 -15.76 11.17
CA ALA A 7 6.16 -15.76 11.45
C ALA A 7 6.94 -16.38 10.27
N MET A 8 6.35 -17.35 9.56
CA MET A 8 6.94 -17.93 8.34
C MET A 8 7.12 -16.93 7.20
N LEU A 9 6.42 -15.79 7.22
CA LEU A 9 6.56 -14.73 6.22
C LEU A 9 7.71 -13.76 6.55
N LEU A 10 8.33 -13.89 7.72
CA LEU A 10 9.51 -13.13 8.11
C LEU A 10 10.78 -13.83 7.57
N ASP A 11 11.82 -13.05 7.34
CA ASP A 11 13.17 -13.52 6.97
C ASP A 11 13.22 -14.46 5.75
N LEU A 12 12.28 -14.29 4.80
CA LEU A 12 12.27 -15.04 3.55
C LEU A 12 13.54 -14.74 2.73
N PRO A 13 14.26 -15.76 2.22
CA PRO A 13 15.50 -15.56 1.45
C PRO A 13 15.37 -14.64 0.23
N THR A 14 14.16 -14.52 -0.33
CA THR A 14 13.85 -13.65 -1.46
C THR A 14 13.54 -12.21 -1.05
N VAL A 15 13.17 -11.96 0.21
CA VAL A 15 12.77 -10.65 0.73
C VAL A 15 13.87 -9.99 1.55
N THR A 16 14.59 -10.76 2.37
CA THR A 16 15.64 -10.24 3.26
C THR A 16 16.70 -9.42 2.52
N PRO A 17 17.22 -9.83 1.34
CA PRO A 17 18.19 -9.00 0.61
C PRO A 17 17.61 -7.65 0.15
N ILE A 18 16.31 -7.59 -0.15
CA ILE A 18 15.62 -6.36 -0.54
C ILE A 18 15.48 -5.43 0.67
N LEU A 19 15.12 -5.96 1.84
CA LEU A 19 15.04 -5.20 3.09
C LEU A 19 16.41 -4.60 3.45
N ASN A 20 17.46 -5.42 3.40
CA ASN A 20 18.83 -4.96 3.67
C ASN A 20 19.25 -3.83 2.72
N ALA A 21 18.90 -3.92 1.44
CA ALA A 21 19.21 -2.89 0.46
C ALA A 21 18.38 -1.60 0.67
N ILE A 22 17.11 -1.71 1.06
CA ILE A 22 16.24 -0.54 1.32
C ILE A 22 16.71 0.22 2.57
N PHE A 23 17.08 -0.50 3.63
CA PHE A 23 17.48 0.10 4.91
C PHE A 23 18.99 0.33 5.04
N ASP A 24 19.78 -0.15 4.08
CA ASP A 24 21.25 -0.20 4.16
C ASP A 24 21.75 -0.83 5.47
N SER A 25 21.01 -1.84 5.96
CA SER A 25 21.21 -2.43 7.29
C SER A 25 20.45 -3.76 7.43
N SER A 26 21.01 -4.69 8.20
CA SER A 26 20.32 -5.90 8.68
C SER A 26 19.49 -5.66 9.94
N GLU A 27 19.65 -4.49 10.57
CA GLU A 27 19.05 -4.16 11.85
C GLU A 27 17.69 -3.50 11.65
N TYR A 28 16.65 -4.33 11.48
CA TYR A 28 15.26 -3.89 11.43
C TYR A 28 14.36 -4.84 12.23
N ILE A 29 13.16 -4.37 12.57
CA ILE A 29 12.17 -5.16 13.30
C ILE A 29 10.83 -5.20 12.56
N ALA A 30 10.11 -6.30 12.70
CA ALA A 30 8.72 -6.37 12.27
C ALA A 30 7.86 -5.51 13.19
N ARG A 31 7.35 -4.38 12.68
CA ARG A 31 6.48 -3.45 13.43
C ARG A 31 5.09 -4.05 13.73
N GLY A 32 4.58 -4.89 12.84
CA GLY A 32 3.25 -5.49 12.95
C GLY A 32 2.91 -6.33 11.73
N GLY A 33 1.75 -6.95 11.76
CA GLY A 33 1.17 -7.66 10.63
C GLY A 33 -0.34 -7.49 10.63
N GLY A 34 -0.95 -7.53 9.46
CA GLY A 34 -2.38 -7.48 9.27
C GLY A 34 -2.76 -8.05 7.91
N GLY A 35 -4.06 -8.18 7.67
CA GLY A 35 -4.60 -8.58 6.39
C GLY A 35 -5.85 -7.77 6.08
N ASP A 36 -6.06 -7.49 4.80
CA ASP A 36 -7.25 -6.83 4.29
C ASP A 36 -8.05 -7.80 3.43
N PHE A 37 -9.38 -7.66 3.45
CA PHE A 37 -10.29 -8.43 2.61
C PHE A 37 -11.14 -7.48 1.77
N CYS A 38 -11.18 -7.72 0.45
CA CYS A 38 -12.18 -7.12 -0.42
C CYS A 38 -13.35 -8.09 -0.58
N LEU A 39 -14.49 -7.76 0.03
CA LEU A 39 -15.68 -8.61 -0.03
C LEU A 39 -16.41 -8.45 -1.37
N PRO A 40 -17.00 -9.53 -1.92
CA PRO A 40 -17.89 -9.45 -3.06
C PRO A 40 -19.00 -8.41 -2.84
N GLY A 41 -19.34 -7.64 -3.87
CA GLY A 41 -20.39 -6.61 -3.80
C GLY A 41 -19.92 -5.23 -3.31
N THR A 42 -18.66 -5.08 -2.93
CA THR A 42 -18.07 -3.76 -2.76
C THR A 42 -17.94 -3.11 -4.15
N THR A 43 -18.57 -1.96 -4.36
CA THR A 43 -18.64 -1.26 -5.67
C THR A 43 -17.99 0.13 -5.68
N GLU A 44 -17.61 0.67 -4.52
CA GLU A 44 -17.00 1.99 -4.39
C GLU A 44 -15.48 1.94 -4.21
N TYR A 45 -14.77 2.92 -4.75
CA TYR A 45 -13.35 3.08 -4.48
C TYR A 45 -13.12 3.52 -3.03
N GLN A 46 -12.18 2.87 -2.34
CA GLN A 46 -11.67 3.41 -1.08
C GLN A 46 -10.82 4.66 -1.35
N HIS A 47 -10.99 5.69 -0.52
CA HIS A 47 -10.23 6.93 -0.59
C HIS A 47 -8.73 6.68 -0.56
N LEU A 48 -7.97 7.22 -1.53
CA LEU A 48 -6.51 7.14 -1.50
C LEU A 48 -5.96 7.72 -0.20
N HIS A 49 -4.99 7.02 0.40
CA HIS A 49 -4.22 7.55 1.51
C HIS A 49 -2.88 6.86 1.67
N SER A 50 -2.07 7.44 2.54
CA SER A 50 -0.84 6.88 3.06
C SER A 50 -1.13 6.13 4.35
N ASP A 51 -0.43 5.01 4.59
CA ASP A 51 -0.55 4.26 5.84
C ASP A 51 0.09 5.03 7.01
N MET A 52 0.97 5.97 6.70
CA MET A 52 1.65 6.86 7.64
C MET A 52 1.25 8.32 7.42
N GLY A 53 1.20 9.13 8.48
CA GLY A 53 1.00 10.57 8.37
C GLY A 53 1.49 11.28 9.61
N ASP A 54 1.62 12.60 9.51
CA ASP A 54 1.96 13.46 10.65
C ASP A 54 0.82 13.41 11.67
N ARG A 55 1.09 12.84 12.85
CA ARG A 55 0.10 12.66 13.91
C ARG A 55 0.75 12.82 15.27
N ARG A 56 0.03 13.42 16.22
CA ARG A 56 0.38 13.42 17.64
C ARG A 56 -0.11 12.13 18.32
N THR A 57 0.37 11.00 17.82
CA THR A 57 0.06 9.66 18.37
C THR A 57 1.35 8.87 18.55
N PHE A 58 1.35 7.94 19.51
CA PHE A 58 2.52 7.10 19.80
C PHE A 58 3.05 6.42 18.53
N GLY A 59 4.35 6.58 18.24
CA GLY A 59 5.01 6.00 17.07
C GLY A 59 4.73 6.68 15.73
N SER A 60 4.19 7.90 15.72
CA SER A 60 4.05 8.76 14.53
C SER A 60 5.07 9.89 14.56
N PHE A 61 5.51 10.36 13.39
CA PHE A 61 6.39 11.52 13.30
C PHE A 61 5.59 12.80 13.60
N HIS A 62 6.22 13.69 14.35
CA HIS A 62 5.71 15.03 14.63
C HIS A 62 6.90 15.97 14.85
N ASP A 63 6.98 17.03 14.06
CA ASP A 63 7.94 18.12 14.27
C ASP A 63 7.25 19.27 15.02
N ASP A 64 7.65 19.50 16.27
CA ASP A 64 7.13 20.61 17.09
C ASP A 64 7.43 21.99 16.48
N ARG A 65 8.42 22.09 15.60
CA ARG A 65 8.79 23.34 14.91
C ARG A 65 7.98 23.56 13.64
N GLY A 66 7.25 22.55 13.16
CA GLY A 66 6.46 22.60 11.93
C GLY A 66 7.28 22.86 10.66
N LYS A 67 8.56 22.46 10.65
CA LYS A 67 9.48 22.66 9.51
C LYS A 67 9.52 21.44 8.60
N LEU A 68 9.29 20.26 9.15
CA LEU A 68 9.35 18.99 8.44
C LEU A 68 8.04 18.22 8.62
N THR A 69 7.75 17.39 7.63
CA THR A 69 6.70 16.38 7.63
C THR A 69 7.32 15.01 7.45
N VAL A 70 6.54 13.95 7.66
CA VAL A 70 6.99 12.58 7.37
C VAL A 70 7.39 12.38 5.90
N ARG A 71 6.92 13.25 4.99
CA ARG A 71 7.26 13.25 3.55
C ARG A 71 8.69 13.70 3.27
N ASP A 72 9.27 14.48 4.18
CA ASP A 72 10.64 14.99 4.08
C ASP A 72 11.68 14.00 4.64
N LEU A 73 11.23 12.91 5.26
CA LEU A 73 12.08 11.92 5.91
C LEU A 73 12.34 10.70 5.03
N PRO A 74 13.46 9.98 5.26
CA PRO A 74 13.67 8.64 4.72
C PRO A 74 12.48 7.71 5.00
N CYS A 75 12.34 6.65 4.21
CA CYS A 75 11.28 5.65 4.39
C CYS A 75 11.32 5.06 5.81
N PRO A 76 10.32 5.33 6.66
CA PRO A 76 10.39 4.95 8.07
C PRO A 76 10.21 3.44 8.27
N TYR A 77 9.43 2.81 7.40
CA TYR A 77 9.30 1.36 7.26
C TYR A 77 8.62 1.07 5.92
N VAL A 78 8.78 -0.17 5.43
CA VAL A 78 8.14 -0.66 4.22
C VAL A 78 7.06 -1.68 4.56
N CYS A 79 6.01 -1.74 3.74
CA CYS A 79 4.96 -2.73 3.87
C CYS A 79 5.13 -3.82 2.80
N PHE A 80 4.95 -5.06 3.21
CA PHE A 80 4.99 -6.25 2.37
C PHE A 80 3.61 -6.89 2.38
N ASN A 81 2.87 -6.73 1.28
CA ASN A 81 1.57 -7.36 1.11
C ASN A 81 1.74 -8.64 0.28
N PHE A 82 1.64 -9.79 0.94
CA PHE A 82 1.60 -11.09 0.27
C PHE A 82 0.20 -11.32 -0.31
N LEU A 83 0.14 -11.63 -1.60
CA LEU A 83 -1.13 -11.80 -2.30
C LEU A 83 -1.66 -13.22 -2.07
N MET A 84 -2.81 -13.33 -1.41
CA MET A 84 -3.45 -14.63 -1.12
C MET A 84 -4.29 -15.16 -2.29
N VAL A 85 -4.59 -14.30 -3.26
CA VAL A 85 -5.36 -14.60 -4.47
C VAL A 85 -4.73 -13.88 -5.65
N ASP A 86 -5.03 -14.32 -6.86
CA ASP A 86 -4.63 -13.62 -8.08
C ASP A 86 -5.27 -12.23 -8.10
N PHE A 87 -4.48 -11.19 -8.22
CA PHE A 87 -4.96 -9.85 -8.50
C PHE A 87 -5.26 -9.73 -9.99
N THR A 88 -6.53 -9.49 -10.30
CA THR A 88 -7.07 -9.30 -11.64
C THR A 88 -7.67 -7.91 -11.75
N LYS A 89 -8.07 -7.49 -12.95
CA LYS A 89 -8.72 -6.17 -13.14
C LYS A 89 -10.09 -6.04 -12.46
N ILE A 90 -10.71 -7.14 -12.03
CA ILE A 90 -12.12 -7.17 -11.61
C ILE A 90 -12.34 -7.52 -10.15
N ASN A 91 -11.36 -8.09 -9.46
CA ASN A 91 -11.53 -8.57 -8.08
C ASN A 91 -10.98 -7.62 -7.02
N GLY A 92 -10.84 -6.35 -7.35
CA GLY A 92 -10.42 -5.33 -6.40
C GLY A 92 -8.91 -5.31 -6.11
N PRO A 93 -8.02 -5.30 -7.11
CA PRO A 93 -6.59 -5.24 -6.85
C PRO A 93 -6.22 -3.92 -6.17
N THR A 94 -5.21 -3.94 -5.31
CA THR A 94 -4.72 -2.72 -4.67
C THR A 94 -4.33 -1.67 -5.71
N ARG A 95 -4.80 -0.43 -5.54
CA ARG A 95 -4.28 0.75 -6.24
C ARG A 95 -3.04 1.25 -5.54
N GLN A 96 -2.00 1.54 -6.30
CA GLN A 96 -0.75 2.13 -5.83
C GLN A 96 -0.40 3.28 -6.76
N ILE A 97 -0.23 4.48 -6.23
CA ILE A 97 0.12 5.68 -7.02
C ILE A 97 1.63 5.88 -6.94
N PRO A 98 2.40 5.61 -8.01
CA PRO A 98 3.85 5.73 -7.99
C PRO A 98 4.30 7.18 -7.77
N GLY A 99 5.46 7.38 -7.13
CA GLY A 99 6.08 8.70 -6.96
C GLY A 99 5.44 9.60 -5.91
N THR A 100 4.42 9.14 -5.20
CA THR A 100 3.68 9.96 -4.21
C THR A 100 4.26 9.89 -2.80
N GLN A 101 5.32 9.11 -2.54
CA GLN A 101 5.91 8.93 -1.22
C GLN A 101 6.38 10.26 -0.59
N ASN A 102 6.83 11.21 -1.40
CA ASN A 102 7.30 12.52 -0.95
C ASN A 102 6.42 13.66 -1.47
N SER A 103 5.25 13.36 -2.06
CA SER A 103 4.35 14.40 -2.54
C SER A 103 3.74 15.14 -1.36
N LEU A 104 3.75 16.47 -1.46
CA LEU A 104 3.07 17.40 -0.56
C LEU A 104 1.71 17.84 -1.12
N ASP A 105 1.34 17.34 -2.30
CA ASP A 105 0.09 17.69 -2.95
C ASP A 105 -1.08 17.16 -2.13
N LYS A 106 -2.17 17.93 -2.16
CA LYS A 106 -3.41 17.50 -1.53
C LYS A 106 -3.93 16.24 -2.22
N ILE A 107 -4.22 15.21 -1.42
CA ILE A 107 -4.83 13.98 -1.92
C ILE A 107 -6.24 14.31 -2.44
N PRO A 108 -6.56 14.00 -3.72
CA PRO A 108 -7.88 14.26 -4.29
C PRO A 108 -8.96 13.44 -3.58
N LYS A 109 -10.20 13.93 -3.59
CA LYS A 109 -11.35 13.10 -3.22
C LYS A 109 -11.64 12.07 -4.29
N VAL A 110 -12.30 10.97 -3.95
CA VAL A 110 -12.59 9.87 -4.90
C VAL A 110 -13.27 10.32 -6.20
N HIS A 111 -14.17 11.31 -6.13
CA HIS A 111 -14.83 11.86 -7.33
C HIS A 111 -13.93 12.80 -8.15
N GLU A 112 -12.92 13.39 -7.53
CA GLU A 112 -11.93 14.30 -8.14
C GLU A 112 -10.70 13.54 -8.67
N GLU A 113 -10.51 12.29 -8.25
CA GLU A 113 -9.40 11.45 -8.70
C GLU A 113 -9.42 11.29 -10.24
N PRO A 114 -8.31 11.63 -10.93
CA PRO A 114 -8.21 11.44 -12.36
C PRO A 114 -8.22 9.95 -12.72
N GLU A 115 -8.65 9.64 -13.94
CA GLU A 115 -8.82 8.25 -14.39
C GLU A 115 -7.53 7.43 -14.25
N TRP A 116 -6.37 8.02 -14.55
CA TRP A 116 -5.11 7.30 -14.41
C TRP A 116 -4.81 6.86 -12.97
N MET A 117 -5.20 7.64 -11.94
CA MET A 117 -5.05 7.22 -10.54
C MET A 117 -6.03 6.11 -10.19
N LYS A 118 -7.25 6.16 -10.73
CA LYS A 118 -8.26 5.10 -10.55
C LYS A 118 -7.81 3.78 -11.15
N LEU A 119 -7.14 3.82 -12.30
CA LEU A 119 -6.62 2.66 -13.04
C LEU A 119 -5.21 2.23 -12.61
N SER A 120 -4.55 2.94 -11.69
CA SER A 120 -3.21 2.62 -11.19
C SER A 120 -3.25 1.45 -10.21
N THR A 121 -3.62 0.27 -10.70
CA THR A 121 -3.79 -0.98 -9.94
C THR A 121 -2.61 -1.93 -10.12
N VAL A 122 -2.24 -2.64 -9.05
CA VAL A 122 -1.27 -3.73 -9.08
C VAL A 122 -1.95 -4.98 -9.66
N CYS A 123 -2.06 -5.06 -10.98
CA CYS A 123 -2.54 -6.26 -11.67
C CYS A 123 -2.06 -6.31 -13.13
N PRO A 124 -1.89 -7.50 -13.73
CA PRO A 124 -2.07 -8.81 -13.10
C PRO A 124 -0.93 -9.15 -12.13
N ALA A 125 -1.26 -9.85 -11.05
CA ALA A 125 -0.25 -10.42 -10.15
C ALA A 125 -0.78 -11.73 -9.53
N PRO A 126 -0.08 -12.86 -9.66
CA PRO A 126 -0.58 -14.14 -9.15
C PRO A 126 -0.52 -14.22 -7.63
N ALA A 127 -1.34 -15.10 -7.05
CA ALA A 127 -1.23 -15.49 -5.65
C ALA A 127 0.20 -15.96 -5.32
N GLY A 128 0.66 -15.65 -4.12
CA GLY A 128 2.05 -15.87 -3.69
C GLY A 128 3.02 -14.76 -4.08
N SER A 129 2.61 -13.80 -4.93
CA SER A 129 3.40 -12.59 -5.18
C SER A 129 3.47 -11.71 -3.93
N VAL A 130 4.46 -10.82 -3.88
CA VAL A 130 4.59 -9.82 -2.82
C VAL A 130 4.60 -8.41 -3.41
N LEU A 131 3.72 -7.55 -2.91
CA LEU A 131 3.73 -6.11 -3.19
C LEU A 131 4.53 -5.41 -2.09
N ILE A 132 5.67 -4.84 -2.47
CA ILE A 132 6.56 -4.07 -1.58
C ILE A 132 6.30 -2.58 -1.80
N ARG A 133 6.09 -1.83 -0.72
CA ARG A 133 5.71 -0.41 -0.82
C ARG A 133 6.29 0.44 0.30
N ASP A 134 6.69 1.66 -0.06
CA ASP A 134 6.88 2.74 0.92
C ASP A 134 5.50 3.14 1.44
N VAL A 135 5.33 3.07 2.75
CA VAL A 135 4.07 3.35 3.47
C VAL A 135 3.57 4.78 3.33
N LYS A 136 4.44 5.70 2.87
CA LYS A 136 4.07 7.06 2.51
C LYS A 136 3.31 7.09 1.17
N SER A 137 3.59 6.16 0.27
CA SER A 137 2.99 6.18 -1.07
C SER A 137 1.47 6.01 -0.99
N LEU A 138 0.74 6.82 -1.74
CA LEU A 138 -0.72 6.76 -1.77
C LEU A 138 -1.18 5.45 -2.38
N ALA A 139 -2.09 4.79 -1.68
CA ALA A 139 -2.56 3.51 -2.12
C ALA A 139 -3.87 3.14 -1.46
N ARG A 140 -4.77 2.45 -2.16
CA ARG A 140 -5.93 1.78 -1.55
C ARG A 140 -6.60 0.79 -2.47
N TRP A 141 -7.38 -0.11 -1.88
CA TRP A 141 -8.09 -1.14 -2.60
C TRP A 141 -8.99 -0.56 -3.70
N TYR A 142 -8.95 -1.22 -4.85
CA TYR A 142 -10.02 -1.13 -5.83
C TYR A 142 -11.21 -1.92 -5.30
N SER A 143 -12.44 -1.47 -5.54
CA SER A 143 -13.60 -2.33 -5.34
C SER A 143 -14.39 -2.44 -6.63
N GLN A 144 -14.99 -3.60 -6.83
CA GLN A 144 -15.32 -4.22 -8.11
C GLN A 144 -15.99 -3.25 -9.10
N LEU A 145 -15.53 -3.28 -10.36
CA LEU A 145 -16.14 -2.52 -11.47
C LEU A 145 -17.53 -3.11 -11.72
N VAL A 146 -18.58 -2.52 -11.16
CA VAL A 146 -19.87 -2.47 -11.88
C VAL A 146 -19.85 -1.21 -12.74
N LYS A 147 -19.08 -1.27 -13.84
CA LYS A 147 -19.23 -0.45 -15.07
C LYS A 147 -18.12 -0.77 -16.08
N ARG A 148 -18.15 -1.98 -16.63
CA ARG A 148 -18.03 -2.14 -18.08
C ARG A 148 -19.39 -2.61 -18.58
N SER A 149 -20.32 -1.65 -18.71
CA SER A 149 -21.52 -1.88 -19.50
C SER A 149 -21.09 -2.27 -20.91
N GLN A 150 -21.67 -3.36 -21.40
CA GLN A 150 -22.20 -3.50 -22.76
C GLN A 150 -21.72 -2.41 -23.73
N SER A 151 -20.71 -2.72 -24.53
CA SER A 151 -20.50 -2.17 -25.89
C SER A 151 -19.17 -2.69 -26.43
N TYR A 152 -19.16 -3.97 -26.81
CA TYR A 152 -18.49 -4.37 -28.05
C TYR A 152 -19.53 -5.19 -28.80
N SER A 153 -19.86 -4.68 -29.98
CA SER A 153 -20.73 -5.23 -31.02
C SER A 153 -20.53 -6.71 -31.27
#